data_AF-A0A2M7RNK8-F1
#
_entry.id   AF-A0A2M7RNK8-F1
#
_cell.length_a   1.000
_cell.length_b   1.000
_cell.length_c   1.000
_cell.angle_alpha   90.00
_cell.angle_beta   90.00
_cell.angle_gamma   90.00
#
_symmetry.space_group_name_H-M   'P 1'
#
loop_
_entity.id
_entity.type
_entity.pdbx_description
1 polymer ?
#
loop_
_entity_poly.entity_id
_entity_poly.type
_entity_poly.pdbx_seq_one_letter_code
_entity_poly.pdbx_strand_id
1 'polypeptide(L)'
;MFRKFSQTRKKSFENMKKIIGWVFLFVGVLIIIGGAWESYQIFSAKKSAPDVFKFQEKITSPILNSAKGLAKNPEEKITQEIKETIQGQLEKMLPSDFIIKLLNLISWSIFVTFLIFAGGKLSEIGIKLLK
;
A
#
# COMPACT_ATOMS: atom_id res chain seq x y z
N MET A 1 -24.98 54.99 -8.16
CA MET A 1 -25.09 53.76 -8.98
C MET A 1 -23.96 52.75 -8.72
N PHE A 2 -22.70 53.17 -8.56
CA PHE A 2 -21.53 52.28 -8.42
C PHE A 2 -21.48 51.36 -7.18
N ARG A 3 -22.08 51.75 -6.03
CA ARG A 3 -22.06 50.93 -4.79
C ARG A 3 -22.88 49.64 -4.88
N LYS A 4 -23.93 49.60 -5.71
CA LYS A 4 -24.81 48.42 -5.84
C LYS A 4 -24.13 47.29 -6.63
N PHE A 5 -23.27 47.66 -7.60
CA PHE A 5 -22.52 46.74 -8.44
C PHE A 5 -21.34 46.05 -7.73
N SER A 6 -20.78 46.68 -6.69
CA SER A 6 -19.71 46.05 -5.90
C SER A 6 -20.25 45.03 -4.89
N GLN A 7 -21.44 45.27 -4.33
CA GLN A 7 -22.05 44.35 -3.35
C GLN A 7 -22.52 43.04 -3.98
N THR A 8 -23.07 43.07 -5.20
CA THR A 8 -23.50 41.86 -5.91
C THR A 8 -22.32 40.95 -6.27
N ARG A 9 -21.19 41.51 -6.72
CA ARG A 9 -19.96 40.76 -6.97
C ARG A 9 -19.39 40.12 -5.71
N LYS A 10 -19.38 40.85 -4.59
CA LYS A 10 -18.88 40.33 -3.31
C LYS A 10 -19.72 39.15 -2.82
N LYS A 11 -21.06 39.24 -2.91
CA LYS A 11 -21.97 38.16 -2.53
C LYS A 11 -21.79 36.90 -3.40
N SER A 12 -21.61 37.07 -4.71
CA SER A 12 -21.35 35.95 -5.63
C SER A 12 -20.05 35.21 -5.30
N PHE A 13 -19.00 35.95 -4.95
CA PHE A 13 -17.70 35.37 -4.61
C PHE A 13 -17.74 34.56 -3.30
N GLU A 14 -18.46 35.05 -2.29
CA GLU A 14 -18.66 34.33 -1.03
C GLU A 14 -19.44 33.02 -1.21
N ASN A 15 -20.47 33.01 -2.08
CA ASN A 15 -21.18 31.77 -2.41
C ASN A 15 -20.28 30.77 -3.15
N MET A 16 -19.42 31.25 -4.07
CA MET A 16 -18.47 30.40 -4.80
C MET A 16 -17.43 29.76 -3.88
N LYS A 17 -16.86 30.53 -2.94
CA LYS A 17 -15.96 29.99 -1.91
C LYS A 17 -16.62 28.89 -1.08
N LYS A 18 -17.88 29.08 -0.70
CA LYS A 18 -18.63 28.08 0.06
C LYS A 18 -18.82 26.78 -0.71
N ILE A 19 -19.17 26.88 -2.00
CA ILE A 19 -19.30 25.70 -2.87
C ILE A 19 -17.95 24.96 -2.97
N ILE A 20 -16.87 25.69 -3.23
CA ILE A 20 -15.52 25.10 -3.32
C ILE A 20 -15.12 24.47 -1.98
N GLY A 21 -15.38 25.13 -0.86
CA GLY A 21 -15.09 24.60 0.47
C GLY A 21 -15.79 23.26 0.73
N TRP A 22 -17.08 23.16 0.40
CA TRP A 22 -17.83 21.92 0.49
C TRP A 22 -17.27 20.82 -0.43
N VAL A 23 -16.91 21.16 -1.67
CA VAL A 23 -16.29 20.20 -2.60
C VAL A 23 -15.00 19.63 -2.02
N PHE A 24 -14.09 20.48 -1.54
CA PHE A 24 -12.81 20.03 -0.97
C PHE A 24 -13.00 19.17 0.29
N LEU A 25 -13.97 19.51 1.13
CA LEU A 25 -14.34 18.72 2.31
C LEU A 25 -14.81 17.32 1.90
N PHE A 26 -15.80 17.22 1.02
CA PHE A 26 -16.34 15.92 0.62
C PHE A 26 -15.33 15.08 -0.15
N VAL A 27 -14.53 15.69 -1.03
CA VAL A 27 -13.47 14.97 -1.75
C VAL A 27 -12.44 14.40 -0.77
N GLY A 28 -12.01 15.18 0.23
CA GLY A 28 -11.06 14.71 1.23
C GLY A 28 -11.61 13.53 2.05
N VAL A 29 -12.87 13.61 2.46
CA VAL A 29 -13.55 12.51 3.18
C VAL A 29 -13.71 11.27 2.32
N LEU A 30 -14.11 11.42 1.05
CA LEU A 30 -14.25 10.32 0.11
C LEU A 30 -12.93 9.59 -0.13
N ILE A 31 -11.82 10.32 -0.21
CA ILE A 31 -10.48 9.72 -0.33
C ILE A 31 -10.17 8.82 0.87
N ILE A 32 -10.45 9.30 2.09
CA ILE A 32 -10.21 8.54 3.32
C ILE A 32 -11.08 7.28 3.36
N ILE A 33 -12.38 7.42 3.11
CA ILE A 33 -13.33 6.29 3.13
C ILE A 33 -12.97 5.27 2.05
N GLY A 34 -12.64 5.73 0.83
CA GLY A 34 -12.22 4.85 -0.26
C GLY A 34 -10.93 4.08 0.05
N GLY A 35 -9.92 4.76 0.60
CA GLY A 35 -8.67 4.12 1.03
C GLY A 35 -8.88 3.10 2.15
N ALA A 36 -9.73 3.41 3.13
CA ALA A 36 -10.10 2.49 4.20
C ALA A 36 -10.88 1.27 3.66
N TRP A 37 -11.79 1.47 2.72
CA TRP A 37 -12.58 0.40 2.12
C TRP A 37 -11.73 -0.58 1.32
N GLU A 38 -10.82 -0.08 0.49
CA GLU A 38 -9.84 -0.92 -0.22
C GLU A 38 -8.93 -1.66 0.76
N SER A 39 -8.49 -1.00 1.84
CA SER A 39 -7.70 -1.65 2.89
C SER A 39 -8.46 -2.78 3.54
N TYR A 40 -9.75 -2.59 3.86
CA TYR A 40 -10.59 -3.64 4.42
C TYR A 40 -10.70 -4.86 3.49
N GLN A 41 -10.84 -4.65 2.18
CA GLN A 41 -10.88 -5.74 1.22
C GLN A 41 -9.54 -6.50 1.13
N ILE A 42 -8.42 -5.77 1.19
CA ILE A 42 -7.08 -6.36 1.15
C ILE A 42 -6.78 -7.16 2.41
N PHE A 43 -7.08 -6.62 3.60
CA PHE A 43 -6.90 -7.33 4.86
C PHE A 43 -7.85 -8.52 5.02
N SER A 44 -9.04 -8.47 4.42
CA SER A 44 -10.00 -9.58 4.42
C SER A 44 -9.66 -10.69 3.41
N ALA A 45 -8.49 -10.60 2.74
CA ALA A 45 -8.08 -11.51 1.68
C ALA A 45 -9.08 -11.65 0.51
N LYS A 46 -10.00 -10.69 0.36
CA LYS A 46 -10.95 -10.63 -0.77
C LYS A 46 -10.28 -10.10 -2.03
N LYS A 47 -9.18 -9.37 -1.87
CA LYS A 47 -8.36 -8.78 -2.93
C LYS A 47 -6.89 -8.82 -2.49
N SER A 48 -5.95 -9.09 -3.39
CA SER A 48 -4.53 -9.00 -3.07
C SER A 48 -4.08 -7.53 -3.04
N ALA A 49 -3.12 -7.22 -2.17
CA ALA A 49 -2.46 -5.91 -2.19
C ALA A 49 -1.80 -5.69 -3.57
N PRO A 50 -1.69 -4.44 -4.05
CA PRO A 50 -0.99 -4.16 -5.30
C PRO A 50 0.44 -4.71 -5.30
N ASP A 51 0.82 -5.36 -6.40
CA ASP A 51 2.13 -5.99 -6.53
C ASP A 51 3.23 -4.95 -6.83
N VAL A 52 3.77 -4.35 -5.77
CA VAL A 52 4.94 -3.46 -5.84
C VAL A 52 6.24 -4.28 -5.95
N PHE A 53 6.29 -5.40 -5.24
CA PHE A 53 7.35 -6.38 -5.27
C PHE A 53 6.84 -7.65 -5.97
N LYS A 54 7.65 -8.19 -6.87
CA LYS A 54 7.39 -9.44 -7.58
C LYS A 54 8.60 -10.35 -7.41
N PHE A 55 8.35 -11.64 -7.24
CA PHE A 55 9.42 -12.63 -7.30
C PHE A 55 9.89 -12.69 -8.76
N GLN A 56 11.16 -12.36 -9.00
CA GLN A 56 11.75 -12.60 -10.30
C GLN A 56 12.13 -14.08 -10.30
N GLU A 57 11.31 -14.92 -10.93
CA GLU A 57 11.74 -16.27 -11.29
C GLU A 57 12.96 -16.11 -12.20
N LYS A 58 14.13 -16.21 -11.58
CA LYS A 58 15.39 -16.27 -12.28
C LYS A 58 15.28 -17.53 -13.15
N ILE A 59 15.03 -17.33 -14.45
CA ILE A 59 15.16 -18.37 -15.47
C ILE A 59 16.42 -19.16 -15.11
N THR A 60 16.22 -20.44 -14.84
CA THR A 60 17.24 -21.42 -14.51
C THR A 60 18.39 -21.29 -15.50
N SER A 61 19.42 -20.54 -15.11
CA SER A 61 20.76 -20.74 -15.64
C SER A 61 21.29 -21.96 -14.88
N PRO A 62 21.68 -23.05 -15.56
CA PRO A 62 22.01 -24.33 -14.95
C PRO A 62 23.40 -24.33 -14.29
N ILE A 63 23.74 -23.27 -13.53
CA ILE A 63 25.10 -23.06 -13.01
C ILE A 63 25.27 -23.54 -11.56
N LEU A 64 24.19 -23.92 -10.87
CA LEU A 64 24.26 -24.33 -9.45
C LEU A 64 23.95 -25.81 -9.16
N ASN A 65 23.88 -26.66 -10.19
CA ASN A 65 23.77 -28.12 -10.00
C ASN A 65 25.13 -28.85 -9.96
N SER A 66 26.26 -28.14 -10.07
CA SER A 66 27.61 -28.76 -10.05
C SER A 66 28.25 -28.88 -8.68
N ALA A 67 27.55 -28.58 -7.57
CA ALA A 67 28.09 -28.78 -6.22
C ALA A 67 27.51 -30.01 -5.49
N LYS A 68 26.76 -30.88 -6.18
CA LYS A 68 26.27 -32.15 -5.60
C LYS A 68 27.28 -33.28 -5.80
N GLY A 69 28.52 -33.06 -5.35
CA GLY A 69 29.58 -34.03 -5.43
C GLY A 69 30.80 -33.58 -4.65
N LEU A 70 30.92 -34.08 -3.42
CA LEU A 70 32.11 -34.20 -2.54
C LEU A 70 31.77 -33.84 -1.07
N ALA A 71 30.80 -34.52 -0.46
CA ALA A 71 30.77 -34.66 1.00
C ALA A 71 31.73 -35.82 1.34
N LYS A 72 32.91 -35.50 1.86
CA LYS A 72 33.96 -36.49 2.16
C LYS A 72 33.96 -36.96 3.63
N ASN A 73 33.09 -36.41 4.49
CA ASN A 73 33.04 -36.80 5.91
C ASN A 73 31.62 -37.14 6.43
N PRO A 74 31.49 -38.10 7.38
CA PRO A 74 30.21 -38.49 7.98
C PRO A 74 29.46 -37.36 8.69
N GLU A 75 30.18 -36.38 9.24
CA GLU A 75 29.63 -35.24 9.99
C GLU A 75 28.92 -34.22 9.08
N GLU A 76 29.38 -34.09 7.83
CA GLU A 76 28.77 -33.20 6.83
C GLU A 76 27.40 -33.72 6.35
N LYS A 77 27.23 -35.05 6.30
CA LYS A 77 25.95 -35.68 5.89
C LYS A 77 24.82 -35.43 6.89
N ILE A 78 25.11 -35.55 8.20
CA ILE A 78 24.14 -35.30 9.26
C ILE A 78 23.72 -33.82 9.24
N THR A 79 24.69 -32.92 9.05
CA THR A 79 24.43 -31.48 8.96
C THR A 79 23.57 -31.13 7.75
N GLN A 80 23.77 -31.83 6.63
CA GLN A 80 23.02 -31.62 5.39
C GLN A 80 21.57 -32.16 5.49
N GLU A 81 21.36 -33.33 6.10
CA GLU A 81 20.02 -33.89 6.35
C GLU A 81 19.20 -33.04 7.33
N ILE A 82 19.83 -32.52 8.39
CA ILE A 82 19.19 -31.58 9.32
C ILE A 82 18.78 -30.30 8.57
N LYS A 83 19.64 -29.78 7.70
CA LYS A 83 19.36 -28.57 6.93
C LYS A 83 18.21 -28.79 5.94
N GLU A 84 18.18 -29.90 5.21
CA GLU A 84 17.07 -30.23 4.29
C GLU A 84 15.75 -30.43 5.04
N THR A 85 15.78 -31.06 6.22
CA THR A 85 14.58 -31.28 7.05
C THR A 85 14.02 -29.97 7.60
N ILE A 86 14.89 -29.10 8.13
CA ILE A 86 14.51 -27.77 8.61
C ILE A 86 13.97 -26.92 7.46
N GLN A 87 14.66 -26.92 6.33
CA GLN A 87 14.25 -26.14 5.16
C GLN A 87 12.90 -26.62 4.59
N GLY A 88 12.68 -27.93 4.51
CA GLY A 88 11.40 -28.50 4.07
C GLY A 88 10.24 -28.26 5.03
N GLN A 89 10.48 -28.15 6.34
CA GLN A 89 9.46 -27.71 7.30
C GLN A 89 9.21 -26.21 7.23
N LEU A 90 10.26 -25.41 7.04
CA LEU A 90 10.17 -23.96 6.97
C LEU A 90 9.45 -23.48 5.71
N GLU A 91 9.70 -24.10 4.55
CA GLU A 91 8.97 -23.81 3.30
C GLU A 91 7.48 -24.18 3.39
N LYS A 92 7.14 -25.21 4.17
CA LYS A 92 5.72 -25.56 4.43
C LYS A 92 5.03 -24.54 5.34
N MET A 93 5.76 -23.93 6.27
CA MET A 93 5.22 -22.92 7.19
C MET A 93 5.20 -21.51 6.59
N LEU A 94 6.23 -21.18 5.78
CA LEU A 94 6.43 -19.89 5.14
C LEU A 94 6.74 -20.14 3.66
N PRO A 95 5.71 -20.24 2.79
CA PRO A 95 5.94 -20.32 1.36
C PRO A 95 6.75 -19.09 0.91
N SER A 96 7.63 -19.26 -0.07
CA SER A 96 8.52 -18.19 -0.58
C SER A 96 7.78 -16.90 -0.94
N ASP A 97 6.52 -17.02 -1.35
CA ASP A 97 5.65 -15.90 -1.73
C ASP A 97 5.12 -15.09 -0.54
N PHE A 98 5.19 -15.64 0.68
CA PHE A 98 4.69 -14.97 1.88
C PHE A 98 5.45 -13.66 2.14
N ILE A 99 6.78 -13.69 1.99
CA ILE A 99 7.62 -12.50 2.22
C ILE A 99 7.25 -11.38 1.24
N ILE A 100 7.05 -11.72 -0.04
CA ILE A 100 6.66 -10.73 -1.06
C ILE A 100 5.27 -10.16 -0.78
N LYS A 101 4.30 -11.02 -0.44
CA LYS A 101 2.95 -10.58 -0.08
C LYS A 101 2.95 -9.68 1.15
N LEU A 102 3.76 -9.99 2.15
CA LEU A 102 3.93 -9.16 3.35
C LEU A 102 4.51 -7.78 2.99
N LEU A 103 5.53 -7.74 2.13
CA LEU A 103 6.16 -6.50 1.66
C LEU A 103 5.17 -5.62 0.87
N ASN A 104 4.36 -6.23 0.00
CA ASN A 104 3.29 -5.54 -0.72
C ASN A 104 2.23 -4.98 0.23
N LEU A 105 1.86 -5.72 1.27
CA LEU A 105 0.89 -5.27 2.27
C LEU A 105 1.42 -4.09 3.11
N ILE A 106 2.69 -4.12 3.48
CA ILE A 106 3.35 -3.00 4.18
C ILE A 106 3.39 -1.77 3.28
N SER A 107 3.76 -1.95 2.01
CA SER A 107 3.77 -0.86 1.03
C SER A 107 2.39 -0.23 0.88
N TRP A 108 1.34 -1.06 0.77
CA TRP A 108 -0.05 -0.59 0.76
C TRP A 108 -0.42 0.18 2.04
N SER A 109 0.00 -0.30 3.21
CA SER A 109 -0.29 0.36 4.49
C SER A 109 0.33 1.76 4.59
N ILE A 110 1.56 1.92 4.09
CA ILE A 110 2.23 3.23 4.01
C ILE A 110 1.46 4.15 3.05
N PHE A 111 1.05 3.63 1.89
CA PHE A 111 0.27 4.39 0.91
C PHE A 111 -1.08 4.86 1.48
N VAL A 112 -1.79 4.02 2.21
CA VAL A 112 -3.06 4.38 2.87
C VAL A 112 -2.84 5.45 3.94
N THR A 113 -1.75 5.36 4.70
CA THR A 113 -1.38 6.40 5.68
C THR A 113 -1.22 7.76 4.99
N PHE A 114 -0.56 7.77 3.83
CA PHE A 114 -0.43 8.98 3.01
C PHE A 114 -1.79 9.49 2.50
N LEU A 115 -2.68 8.60 2.03
CA LEU A 115 -4.03 8.96 1.61
C LEU A 115 -4.83 9.61 2.75
N ILE A 116 -4.75 9.06 3.96
CA ILE A 116 -5.43 9.61 5.14
C ILE A 116 -4.92 11.02 5.43
N PHE A 117 -3.60 11.20 5.41
CA PHE A 117 -2.98 12.51 5.64
C PHE A 117 -3.38 13.54 4.57
N ALA A 118 -3.30 13.15 3.29
CA ALA A 118 -3.66 14.01 2.16
C ALA A 118 -5.15 14.38 2.16
N GLY A 119 -6.04 13.39 2.37
CA GLY A 119 -7.49 13.61 2.47
C GLY A 119 -7.86 14.49 3.66
N GLY A 120 -7.16 14.33 4.79
CA GLY A 120 -7.30 15.19 5.96
C GLY A 120 -6.91 16.63 5.67
N LYS A 121 -5.78 16.86 4.99
CA LYS A 121 -5.34 18.21 4.57
C LYS A 121 -6.29 18.85 3.56
N LEU A 122 -6.81 18.07 2.62
CA LEU A 122 -7.80 18.55 1.66
C LEU A 122 -9.09 18.99 2.36
N SER A 123 -9.54 18.20 3.35
CA SER A 123 -10.71 18.53 4.18
C SER A 123 -10.47 19.78 5.03
N GLU A 124 -9.26 19.96 5.58
CA GLU A 124 -8.86 21.14 6.34
C GLU A 124 -8.95 22.42 5.48
N ILE A 125 -8.47 22.36 4.23
CA ILE A 125 -8.59 23.47 3.26
C ILE A 125 -10.07 23.76 2.97
N GLY A 126 -10.87 22.70 2.76
CA GLY A 126 -12.32 22.83 2.56
C GLY A 126 -13.01 23.57 3.70
N ILE A 127 -12.73 23.16 4.95
CA ILE A 127 -13.28 23.79 6.16
C ILE A 127 -12.82 25.25 6.29
N LYS A 128 -11.55 25.56 5.96
CA LYS A 128 -11.02 26.93 5.99
C LYS A 128 -11.69 27.86 4.97
N LEU A 129 -12.18 27.33 3.85
CA LEU A 129 -12.93 28.11 2.84
C LEU A 129 -14.40 28.35 3.22
N LEU A 130 -14.93 27.56 4.16
CA LEU A 130 -16.30 27.69 4.66
C LEU A 130 -16.41 28.68 5.83
N LYS A 131 -15.30 28.94 6.52
CA LYS A 131 -15.18 29.94 7.59
C LYS A 131 -14.85 31.31 7.01
#